data_AF-A0A0F6ATP0-F1
#
_entry.id   AF-A0A0F6ATP0-F1
#
_cell.length_a   1.000
_cell.length_b   1.000
_cell.length_c   1.000
_cell.angle_alpha   90.00
_cell.angle_beta   90.00
_cell.angle_gamma   90.00
#
_symmetry.space_group_name_H-M   'P 1'
#
loop_
_entity.id
_entity.type
_entity.pdbx_description
1 polymer ?
#
loop_
_entity_poly.entity_id
_entity_poly.type
_entity_poly.pdbx_seq_one_letter_code
_entity_poly.pdbx_strand_id
1 'polypeptide(L)'
;MSVETGKRIALNGNWVLTPQAQLIWSSINADDFEDVWQANISVARGNSFAARFGLAASYDSSWQGSDGRVVNTSVYGITNLYQEFLGGTRVNISGVDFSTDNDRTWAGIGAGGTYAWAGGKYLIFGQGTINTSLDHFADSYAIKGDVGFKVKW
;
A
#
# COMPACT_ATOMS: atom_id res chain seq x y z
N MET A 1 -2.25 12.64 -7.01
CA MET A 1 -0.84 12.95 -6.70
C MET A 1 -0.50 12.38 -5.34
N SER A 2 0.74 11.94 -5.11
CA SER A 2 1.17 11.48 -3.79
C SER A 2 2.63 11.81 -3.53
N VAL A 3 2.97 12.07 -2.27
CA VAL A 3 4.35 12.21 -1.79
C VAL A 3 4.58 11.18 -0.72
N GLU A 4 5.66 10.43 -0.82
CA GLU A 4 6.03 9.38 0.14
C GLU A 4 7.44 9.62 0.68
N THR A 5 7.63 9.33 1.96
CA THR A 5 8.93 9.34 2.62
C THR A 5 9.08 8.12 3.52
N GLY A 6 10.30 7.63 3.66
CA GLY A 6 10.61 6.52 4.54
C GLY A 6 12.09 6.45 4.85
N LYS A 7 12.44 5.81 5.96
CA LYS A 7 13.85 5.69 6.39
C LYS A 7 14.13 4.29 6.91
N ARG A 8 15.13 3.62 6.32
CA ARG A 8 15.62 2.33 6.82
C ARG A 8 16.54 2.55 8.03
N ILE A 9 16.28 1.83 9.10
CA ILE A 9 17.04 1.86 10.35
C ILE A 9 17.50 0.43 10.62
N ALA A 10 18.79 0.19 10.43
CA ALA A 10 19.39 -1.11 10.74
C ALA A 10 19.39 -1.35 12.26
N LEU A 11 18.97 -2.54 12.65
CA LEU A 11 18.99 -3.05 14.02
C LEU A 11 20.00 -4.22 14.09
N ASN A 12 20.18 -4.78 15.29
CA ASN A 12 21.04 -5.95 15.47
C ASN A 12 20.45 -7.20 14.80
N GLY A 13 21.31 -8.10 14.34
CA GLY A 13 20.90 -9.42 13.85
C GLY A 13 20.05 -9.36 12.58
N ASN A 14 20.50 -8.63 11.56
CA ASN A 14 19.90 -8.56 10.21
C ASN A 14 18.50 -7.93 10.14
N TRP A 15 17.99 -7.43 11.27
CA TRP A 15 16.72 -6.72 11.32
C TRP A 15 16.87 -5.29 10.81
N VAL A 16 15.88 -4.82 10.06
CA VAL A 16 15.76 -3.44 9.61
C VAL A 16 14.34 -2.96 9.88
N LEU A 17 14.23 -1.83 10.56
CA LEU A 17 12.97 -1.15 10.80
C LEU A 17 12.82 0.01 9.81
N THR A 18 11.67 0.15 9.19
CA THR A 18 11.39 1.18 8.19
C THR A 18 10.09 1.89 8.52
N PRO A 19 10.13 3.02 9.25
CA PRO A 19 9.02 3.97 9.28
C PRO A 19 8.83 4.59 7.88
N GLN A 20 7.57 4.75 7.49
CA GLN A 20 7.16 5.37 6.24
C GLN A 20 5.91 6.22 6.44
N ALA A 21 5.79 7.28 5.65
CA ALA A 21 4.63 8.15 5.63
C ALA A 21 4.35 8.59 4.19
N GLN A 22 3.07 8.63 3.82
CA GLN A 22 2.63 9.02 2.50
C GLN A 22 1.46 9.98 2.61
N LEU A 23 1.49 11.07 1.84
CA LEU A 23 0.37 11.98 1.66
C LEU A 23 -0.18 11.79 0.25
N ILE A 24 -1.49 11.69 0.14
CA ILE A 24 -2.19 11.37 -1.09
C ILE A 24 -3.26 12.45 -1.30
N TRP A 25 -3.16 13.15 -2.42
CA TRP A 25 -4.16 14.10 -2.87
C TRP A 25 -4.81 13.57 -4.13
N SER A 26 -6.13 13.47 -4.15
CA SER A 26 -6.89 13.17 -5.36
C SER A 26 -7.96 14.23 -5.57
N SER A 27 -8.12 14.66 -6.81
CA SER A 27 -9.24 15.46 -7.25
C SER A 27 -9.75 14.77 -8.50
N ILE A 28 -10.96 14.22 -8.41
CA ILE A 28 -11.62 13.59 -9.55
C ILE A 28 -12.56 14.63 -10.12
N ASN A 29 -12.21 15.16 -11.29
CA ASN A 29 -13.17 15.84 -12.14
C ASN A 29 -13.72 14.77 -13.10
N ALA A 30 -14.92 14.29 -12.82
CA ALA A 30 -15.71 13.60 -13.84
C ALA A 30 -16.60 14.67 -14.49
N ASP A 31 -16.52 14.82 -15.81
CA ASP A 31 -17.47 15.65 -16.54
C ASP A 31 -18.85 14.98 -16.48
N ASP A 32 -19.89 15.78 -16.25
CA ASP A 32 -21.28 15.31 -16.17
C ASP A 32 -21.67 14.61 -17.49
N PHE A 33 -22.24 13.40 -17.43
CA PHE A 33 -22.85 12.75 -18.60
C PHE A 33 -24.33 12.50 -18.31
N GLU A 34 -25.22 13.03 -19.16
CA GLU A 34 -26.66 12.73 -19.10
C GLU A 34 -26.94 11.34 -19.66
N ASP A 35 -27.52 10.45 -18.85
CA ASP A 35 -28.14 9.21 -19.31
C ASP A 35 -29.61 9.48 -19.69
N VAL A 36 -30.11 8.77 -20.70
CA VAL A 36 -31.39 8.94 -21.41
C VAL A 36 -32.64 8.68 -20.53
N TRP A 37 -32.46 8.46 -19.23
CA TRP A 37 -33.46 7.99 -18.28
C TRP A 37 -33.77 8.94 -17.11
N GLN A 38 -33.38 10.23 -17.18
CA GLN A 38 -33.65 11.23 -16.13
C GLN A 38 -33.26 10.78 -14.70
N ALA A 39 -32.24 9.95 -14.57
CA ALA A 39 -31.62 9.69 -13.27
C ALA A 39 -30.68 10.84 -12.96
N ASN A 40 -31.05 11.68 -11.98
CA ASN A 40 -30.18 12.75 -11.49
C ASN A 40 -29.03 12.13 -10.68
N ILE A 41 -27.97 11.71 -11.36
CA ILE A 41 -26.74 11.24 -10.73
C ILE A 41 -25.86 12.49 -10.55
N SER A 42 -25.95 13.12 -9.39
CA SER A 42 -24.96 14.12 -9.02
C SER A 42 -23.64 13.39 -8.72
N VAL A 43 -22.71 13.42 -9.68
CA VAL A 43 -21.33 13.02 -9.39
C VAL A 43 -20.76 14.11 -8.49
N ALA A 44 -20.85 13.89 -7.19
CA ALA A 44 -20.37 14.82 -6.19
C ALA A 44 -18.87 15.06 -6.42
N ARG A 45 -18.54 16.27 -6.90
CA ARG A 45 -17.18 16.80 -6.96
C ARG A 45 -16.53 16.61 -5.59
N GLY A 46 -15.59 15.68 -5.49
CA GLY A 46 -14.93 15.32 -4.25
C GLY A 46 -13.43 15.52 -4.36
N ASN A 47 -12.88 16.43 -3.55
CA ASN A 47 -11.46 16.44 -3.27
C ASN A 47 -11.20 15.46 -2.12
N SER A 48 -10.18 14.63 -2.25
CA SER A 48 -9.71 13.77 -1.17
C SER A 48 -8.28 14.10 -0.80
N PHE A 49 -8.05 14.06 0.50
CA PHE A 49 -6.74 14.20 1.10
C PHE A 49 -6.60 13.13 2.16
N ALA A 50 -5.70 12.18 1.90
CA ALA A 50 -5.40 11.09 2.81
C ALA A 50 -3.94 11.11 3.26
N ALA A 51 -3.71 10.69 4.49
CA ALA A 51 -2.38 10.36 4.99
C ALA A 51 -2.30 8.87 5.32
N ARG A 52 -1.17 8.24 4.99
CA ARG A 52 -0.80 6.90 5.41
C ARG A 52 0.45 6.98 6.26
N PHE A 53 0.42 6.35 7.42
CA PHE A 53 1.59 6.10 8.25
C PHE A 53 1.83 4.61 8.33
N GLY A 54 3.05 4.17 8.05
CA GLY A 54 3.41 2.76 8.04
C GLY A 54 4.69 2.49 8.82
N LEU A 55 4.79 1.27 9.34
CA LEU A 55 5.99 0.77 9.99
C LEU A 55 6.23 -0.67 9.52
N ALA A 56 7.37 -0.90 8.88
CA ALA A 56 7.78 -2.22 8.44
C ALA A 56 8.98 -2.72 9.25
N ALA A 57 8.95 -4.00 9.62
CA ALA A 57 10.10 -4.71 10.18
C ALA A 57 10.47 -5.82 9.22
N SER A 58 11.74 -5.84 8.81
CA SER A 58 12.28 -6.76 7.81
C SER A 58 13.50 -7.50 8.36
N TYR A 59 13.65 -8.76 7.97
CA TYR A 59 14.84 -9.56 8.18
C TYR A 59 15.53 -9.79 6.85
N ASP A 60 16.73 -9.21 6.69
CA ASP A 60 17.47 -9.23 5.42
C ASP A 60 18.59 -10.28 5.48
N SER A 61 18.61 -11.22 4.54
CA SER A 61 19.65 -12.25 4.43
C SER A 61 20.38 -12.15 3.10
N SER A 62 21.68 -12.41 3.12
CA SER A 62 22.54 -12.41 1.95
C SER A 62 23.53 -13.57 2.03
N TRP A 63 23.64 -14.34 0.94
CA TRP A 63 24.59 -15.45 0.84
C TRP A 63 25.09 -15.64 -0.58
N GLN A 64 26.12 -16.47 -0.76
CA GLN A 64 26.63 -16.85 -2.07
C GLN A 64 25.90 -18.10 -2.58
N GLY A 65 25.26 -18.00 -3.74
CA GLY A 65 24.60 -19.11 -4.41
C GLY A 65 25.57 -20.13 -4.98
N SER A 66 25.05 -21.27 -5.42
CA SER A 66 25.84 -22.36 -6.02
C SER A 66 26.57 -21.96 -7.31
N ASP A 67 26.11 -20.89 -7.97
CA ASP A 67 26.73 -20.30 -9.15
C ASP A 67 27.81 -19.24 -8.80
N GLY A 68 28.16 -19.09 -7.52
CA GLY A 68 29.13 -18.12 -7.03
C GLY A 68 28.60 -16.68 -6.94
N ARG A 69 27.31 -16.44 -7.26
CA ARG A 69 26.73 -15.08 -7.25
C ARG A 69 25.98 -14.82 -5.96
N VAL A 70 25.91 -13.55 -5.57
CA VAL A 70 25.16 -13.13 -4.37
C VAL A 70 23.66 -13.34 -4.59
N VAL A 71 23.01 -13.89 -3.57
CA VAL A 71 21.56 -13.99 -3.40
C VAL A 71 21.17 -13.13 -2.21
N ASN A 72 20.18 -12.26 -2.41
CA ASN A 72 19.64 -11.40 -1.35
C ASN A 72 18.16 -11.71 -1.16
N THR A 73 17.74 -11.87 0.09
CA THR A 73 16.35 -12.06 0.44
C THR A 73 15.94 -11.12 1.55
N SER A 74 14.69 -10.72 1.55
CA SER A 74 14.09 -9.97 2.65
C SER A 74 12.72 -10.55 2.93
N VAL A 75 12.40 -10.78 4.20
CA VAL A 75 11.05 -11.10 4.65
C VAL A 75 10.63 -10.02 5.63
N TYR A 76 9.42 -9.49 5.49
CA TYR A 76 8.98 -8.37 6.28
C TYR A 76 7.50 -8.44 6.66
N GLY A 77 7.20 -7.87 7.82
CA GLY A 77 5.85 -7.51 8.24
C GLY A 77 5.69 -5.99 8.17
N ILE A 78 4.47 -5.53 7.91
CA ILE A 78 4.14 -4.10 7.88
C ILE A 78 2.79 -3.84 8.51
N THR A 79 2.70 -2.74 9.25
CA THR A 79 1.43 -2.19 9.74
C THR A 79 1.24 -0.80 9.15
N ASN A 80 0.02 -0.43 8.79
CA ASN A 80 -0.35 0.84 8.22
C ASN A 80 -1.58 1.43 8.91
N LEU A 81 -1.62 2.75 9.02
CA LEU A 81 -2.76 3.53 9.44
C LEU A 81 -3.05 4.54 8.34
N TYR A 82 -4.30 4.61 7.89
CA TYR A 82 -4.77 5.55 6.89
C TYR A 82 -5.80 6.48 7.51
N GLN A 83 -5.72 7.76 7.20
CA GLN A 83 -6.65 8.79 7.63
C GLN A 83 -7.09 9.60 6.41
N GLU A 84 -8.39 9.65 6.13
CA GLU A 84 -8.98 10.57 5.15
C GLU A 84 -9.52 11.81 5.87
N PHE A 85 -9.18 12.99 5.34
CA PHE A 85 -9.47 14.27 5.99
C PHE A 85 -10.65 15.01 5.36
N LEU A 86 -10.90 14.85 4.05
CA LEU A 86 -11.85 15.70 3.31
C LEU A 86 -13.20 15.04 3.02
N GLY A 87 -13.39 13.76 3.36
CA GLY A 87 -14.69 13.08 3.24
C GLY A 87 -15.22 12.97 1.79
N GLY A 88 -14.34 13.13 0.79
CA GLY A 88 -14.67 13.07 -0.63
C GLY A 88 -14.96 11.65 -1.11
N THR A 89 -16.11 11.51 -1.77
CA THR A 89 -16.72 10.28 -2.28
C THR A 89 -15.73 9.35 -3.00
N ARG A 90 -15.64 8.11 -2.51
CA ARG A 90 -14.94 6.93 -3.09
C ARG A 90 -13.55 7.21 -3.69
N VAL A 91 -12.53 7.16 -2.85
CA VAL A 91 -11.13 7.25 -3.30
C VAL A 91 -10.54 5.85 -3.26
N ASN A 92 -10.28 5.23 -4.40
CA ASN A 92 -9.55 3.96 -4.41
C ASN A 92 -8.06 4.24 -4.14
N ILE A 93 -7.63 4.11 -2.88
CA ILE A 93 -6.21 4.17 -2.54
C ILE A 93 -5.67 2.73 -2.60
N SER A 94 -4.93 2.44 -3.66
CA SER A 94 -4.13 1.21 -3.77
C SER A 94 -4.93 -0.09 -3.63
N GLY A 95 -6.19 -0.15 -4.09
CA GLY A 95 -7.02 -1.35 -4.08
C GLY A 95 -7.91 -1.53 -2.84
N VAL A 96 -7.96 -0.55 -1.94
CA VAL A 96 -9.00 -0.48 -0.90
C VAL A 96 -10.14 0.38 -1.45
N ASP A 97 -11.34 -0.17 -1.53
CA ASP A 97 -12.54 0.59 -1.87
C ASP A 97 -13.08 1.26 -0.61
N PHE A 98 -12.89 2.57 -0.51
CA PHE A 98 -13.41 3.38 0.59
C PHE A 98 -14.87 3.69 0.27
N SER A 99 -15.82 2.80 0.63
CA SER A 99 -17.24 3.10 0.50
C SER A 99 -17.66 4.10 1.56
N THR A 100 -18.22 5.22 1.12
CA THR A 100 -18.52 6.38 1.93
C THR A 100 -19.78 6.16 2.75
N ASP A 101 -19.61 5.68 3.97
CA ASP A 101 -20.48 5.97 5.13
C ASP A 101 -19.57 6.01 6.37
N ASN A 102 -19.12 7.23 6.73
CA ASN A 102 -18.49 7.57 8.01
C ASN A 102 -17.11 6.94 8.39
N ASP A 103 -16.51 6.07 7.58
CA ASP A 103 -15.20 5.44 7.88
C ASP A 103 -14.00 6.32 7.48
N ARG A 104 -13.48 7.13 8.41
CA ARG A 104 -12.38 8.08 8.16
C ARG A 104 -11.00 7.50 8.47
N THR A 105 -10.95 6.45 9.30
CA THR A 105 -9.69 5.87 9.79
C THR A 105 -9.63 4.37 9.51
N TRP A 106 -8.55 3.91 8.88
CA TRP A 106 -8.36 2.51 8.52
C TRP A 106 -7.02 1.99 9.01
N ALA A 107 -7.01 0.75 9.46
CA ALA A 107 -5.78 0.04 9.82
C ALA A 107 -5.53 -1.11 8.86
N GLY A 108 -4.26 -1.35 8.56
CA GLY A 108 -3.82 -2.42 7.67
C GLY A 108 -2.64 -3.17 8.25
N ILE A 109 -2.64 -4.49 8.11
CA ILE A 109 -1.49 -5.34 8.38
C ILE A 109 -1.12 -6.11 7.13
N GLY A 110 0.15 -6.45 6.98
CA GLY A 110 0.59 -7.26 5.87
C GLY A 110 1.95 -7.87 6.09
N ALA A 111 2.28 -8.79 5.21
CA ALA A 111 3.58 -9.43 5.16
C ALA A 111 3.98 -9.65 3.71
N GLY A 112 5.28 -9.63 3.47
CA GLY A 112 5.82 -9.84 2.13
C GLY A 112 7.25 -10.30 2.17
N GLY A 113 7.78 -10.57 0.99
CA GLY A 113 9.15 -10.95 0.84
C GLY A 113 9.67 -10.70 -0.56
N THR A 114 11.00 -10.67 -0.65
CA THR A 114 11.74 -10.51 -1.90
C THR A 114 12.81 -11.58 -1.98
N TYR A 115 13.05 -12.06 -3.20
CA TYR A 115 14.12 -13.00 -3.51
C TYR A 115 14.83 -12.52 -4.76
N ALA A 116 16.08 -12.09 -4.61
CA ALA A 116 16.93 -11.58 -5.67
C ALA A 116 18.15 -12.49 -5.87
N TRP A 117 18.35 -12.97 -7.10
CA TRP A 117 19.42 -13.92 -7.42
C TRP A 117 20.22 -13.50 -8.64
N ALA A 118 21.25 -14.29 -8.97
CA ALA A 118 22.21 -14.01 -10.03
C ALA A 118 22.87 -12.62 -9.85
N GLY A 119 23.31 -12.30 -8.63
CA GLY A 119 23.90 -10.99 -8.33
C GLY A 119 22.89 -9.85 -8.34
N GLY A 120 21.60 -10.15 -8.17
CA GLY A 120 20.51 -9.17 -8.20
C GLY A 120 20.01 -8.82 -9.60
N LYS A 121 20.36 -9.62 -10.63
CA LYS A 121 19.83 -9.48 -12.00
C LYS A 121 18.34 -9.76 -12.07
N TYR A 122 17.88 -10.75 -11.30
CA TYR A 122 16.48 -11.15 -11.23
C TYR A 122 15.98 -10.95 -9.81
N LEU A 123 14.75 -10.45 -9.67
CA LEU A 123 14.08 -10.27 -8.40
C LEU A 123 12.61 -10.67 -8.55
N ILE A 124 12.13 -11.51 -7.65
CA ILE A 124 10.69 -11.74 -7.44
C ILE A 124 10.29 -11.16 -6.09
N PHE A 125 9.08 -10.64 -6.01
CA PHE A 125 8.51 -10.17 -4.75
C PHE A 125 7.03 -10.53 -4.67
N GLY A 126 6.56 -10.68 -3.43
CA GLY A 126 5.16 -10.90 -3.12
C GLY A 126 4.79 -10.24 -1.80
N GLN A 127 3.57 -9.72 -1.70
CA GLN A 127 3.02 -9.12 -0.49
C GLN A 127 1.52 -9.42 -0.39
N GLY A 128 1.07 -9.77 0.81
CA GLY A 128 -0.35 -9.79 1.18
C GLY A 128 -0.64 -8.73 2.22
N THR A 129 -1.78 -8.06 2.11
CA THR A 129 -2.27 -7.10 3.11
C THR A 129 -3.76 -7.31 3.38
N ILE A 130 -4.15 -7.08 4.62
CA ILE A 130 -5.53 -7.07 5.10
C ILE A 130 -5.76 -5.70 5.74
N ASN A 131 -6.83 -5.01 5.35
CA ASN A 131 -7.19 -3.70 5.85
C ASN A 131 -8.62 -3.73 6.41
N THR A 132 -8.86 -3.00 7.49
CA THR A 132 -10.16 -2.86 8.15
C THR A 132 -10.41 -1.41 8.53
N SER A 133 -11.67 -0.97 8.48
CA SER A 133 -12.09 0.29 9.11
C SER A 133 -11.96 0.19 10.63
N LEU A 134 -11.59 1.30 11.28
CA LEU A 134 -11.61 1.43 12.74
C LEU A 134 -12.90 2.07 13.26
N ASP A 135 -13.66 2.79 12.43
CA ASP A 135 -14.92 3.43 12.81
C ASP A 135 -16.08 2.42 12.81
N HIS A 136 -16.04 1.41 11.94
CA HIS A 136 -16.90 0.22 11.96
C HIS A 136 -16.05 -1.05 11.85
N PHE A 137 -15.47 -1.45 12.99
CA PHE A 137 -14.65 -2.65 13.07
C PHE A 137 -15.50 -3.90 12.72
N ALA A 138 -15.14 -4.59 11.63
CA ALA A 138 -15.74 -5.83 11.08
C ALA A 138 -16.81 -5.70 9.97
N ASP A 139 -17.33 -4.51 9.65
CA ASP A 139 -18.32 -4.38 8.56
C ASP A 139 -17.68 -4.15 7.19
N SER A 140 -16.46 -3.61 7.17
CA SER A 140 -15.70 -3.32 5.94
C SER A 140 -14.26 -3.84 6.03
N TYR A 141 -13.93 -4.86 5.24
CA TYR A 141 -12.58 -5.41 5.12
C TYR A 141 -12.12 -5.50 3.66
N ALA A 142 -10.84 -5.24 3.42
CA ALA A 142 -10.22 -5.32 2.10
C ALA A 142 -8.96 -6.18 2.16
N ILE A 143 -8.89 -7.18 1.27
CA ILE A 143 -7.72 -8.05 1.12
C ILE A 143 -7.04 -7.72 -0.20
N LYS A 144 -5.72 -7.55 -0.17
CA LYS A 144 -4.91 -7.28 -1.36
C LYS A 144 -3.70 -8.20 -1.40
N GLY A 145 -3.44 -8.75 -2.58
CA GLY A 145 -2.22 -9.49 -2.90
C GLY A 145 -1.51 -8.86 -4.08
N ASP A 146 -0.21 -8.61 -3.93
CA ASP A 146 0.67 -8.09 -4.97
C ASP A 146 1.78 -9.11 -5.23
N VAL A 147 2.04 -9.41 -6.50
CA VAL A 147 3.18 -10.25 -6.92
C VAL A 147 3.84 -9.58 -8.12
N GLY A 148 5.16 -9.58 -8.16
CA GLY A 148 5.88 -8.99 -9.28
C GLY A 148 7.26 -9.60 -9.51
N PHE A 149 7.73 -9.38 -10.73
CA PHE A 149 9.03 -9.84 -11.20
C PHE A 149 9.78 -8.68 -11.85
N LYS A 150 11.08 -8.54 -11.55
CA LYS A 150 11.95 -7.49 -12.07
C LYS A 150 13.24 -8.08 -12.63
N VAL A 151 13.65 -7.56 -13.77
CA VAL A 151 14.93 -7.85 -14.42
C VAL A 151 15.76 -6.57 -14.51
N LYS A 152 17.05 -6.64 -14.21
CA LYS A 152 18.02 -5.56 -14.45
C LYS A 152 18.88 -5.91 -15.67
N TRP A 153 19.04 -4.95 -16.58
CA TRP A 153 19.88 -5.04 -17.78
C TRP A 153 21.06 -4.08 -17.68
#